data_AF-A0A1V1G1Y5-F1
#
_entry.id   AF-A0A1V1G1Y5-F1
#
_cell.length_a   1.000
_cell.length_b   1.000
_cell.length_c   1.000
_cell.angle_alpha   90.00
_cell.angle_beta   90.00
_cell.angle_gamma   90.00
#
_symmetry.space_group_name_H-M   'P 1'
#
loop_
_entity.id
_entity.type
_entity.pdbx_description
1 polymer ?
#
loop_
_entity_poly.entity_id
_entity_poly.type
_entity_poly.pdbx_seq_one_letter_code
_entity_poly.pdbx_strand_id
1 'polypeptide(L)'
;MKTNNKTLSQRIWFGIKSGWEMPILPDHIIKLERENIYIKILRIIGPLSFFIIIIGLSKQFNPIIYYINFMVSFIYIIYKYIIAFYAVKQWFHYLRTGKFIVRKSPLDWIMTMLKSSVSGIKTVSKITIGTGMTYALCHELDDRLVENGKSPYFIPKLKFAIHKTGLDNAMDTFLTSMGITDMAQPVSSIYKKFLELNDVEKTEFETNTGLSYKDGLKIMDYLEKKK
;
A
#
# COMPACT_ATOMS: atom_id res chain seq x y z
N MET A 1 -47.25 4.99 4.60
CA MET A 1 -45.82 4.65 4.49
C MET A 1 -45.01 5.89 4.86
N LYS A 2 -44.41 5.96 6.06
CA LYS A 2 -43.68 7.16 6.50
C LYS A 2 -42.31 7.19 5.82
N THR A 3 -42.14 8.06 4.83
CA THR A 3 -40.81 8.48 4.34
C THR A 3 -40.09 9.14 5.52
N ASN A 4 -39.23 8.38 6.16
CA ASN A 4 -38.40 8.86 7.26
C ASN A 4 -37.37 9.82 6.67
N ASN A 5 -37.72 11.11 6.59
CA ASN A 5 -36.87 12.21 6.14
C ASN A 5 -35.75 12.43 7.16
N LYS A 6 -34.83 11.46 7.26
CA LYS A 6 -33.55 11.69 7.92
C LYS A 6 -32.84 12.77 7.12
N THR A 7 -32.37 13.80 7.80
CA THR A 7 -31.56 14.85 7.19
C THR A 7 -30.33 14.24 6.53
N LEU A 8 -29.79 14.89 5.50
CA LEU A 8 -28.56 14.45 4.83
C LEU A 8 -27.44 14.18 5.85
N SER A 9 -27.32 15.03 6.87
CA SER A 9 -26.38 14.85 7.99
C SER A 9 -26.60 13.57 8.79
N GLN A 10 -27.85 13.21 9.11
CA GLN A 10 -28.17 11.97 9.81
C GLN A 10 -27.89 10.73 8.95
N ARG A 11 -28.10 10.82 7.63
CA ARG A 11 -27.76 9.74 6.68
C ARG A 11 -26.25 9.53 6.62
N ILE A 12 -25.47 10.61 6.52
CA ILE A 12 -24.02 10.57 6.54
C ILE A 12 -23.51 9.97 7.86
N TRP A 13 -23.96 10.50 8.99
CA TRP A 13 -23.57 10.02 10.32
C TRP A 13 -23.87 8.53 10.51
N PHE A 14 -25.06 8.10 10.10
CA PHE A 14 -25.44 6.69 10.21
C PHE A 14 -24.62 5.80 9.27
N GLY A 15 -24.34 6.24 8.05
CA GLY A 15 -23.48 5.52 7.10
C GLY A 15 -22.07 5.31 7.68
N ILE A 16 -21.47 6.37 8.22
CA ILE A 16 -20.16 6.34 8.87
C ILE A 16 -20.20 5.41 10.09
N LYS A 17 -21.15 5.61 11.00
CA LYS A 17 -21.29 4.79 12.21
C LYS A 17 -21.46 3.31 11.87
N SER A 18 -22.34 2.99 10.91
CA SER A 18 -22.59 1.61 10.48
C SER A 18 -21.37 0.97 9.80
N GLY A 19 -20.60 1.74 9.03
CA GLY A 19 -19.33 1.28 8.47
C GLY A 19 -18.26 1.04 9.52
N TRP A 20 -18.20 1.92 10.53
CA TRP A 20 -17.26 1.82 11.64
C TRP A 20 -17.55 0.66 12.58
N GLU A 21 -18.82 0.40 12.89
CA GLU A 21 -19.24 -0.72 13.73
C GLU A 21 -19.13 -2.07 13.02
N MET A 22 -18.94 -2.08 11.71
CA MET A 22 -18.80 -3.32 10.95
C MET A 22 -17.55 -4.10 11.41
N PRO A 23 -17.69 -5.38 11.80
CA PRO A 23 -16.56 -6.18 12.24
C PRO A 23 -15.65 -6.47 11.06
N ILE A 24 -14.36 -6.19 11.21
CA ILE A 24 -13.37 -6.41 10.13
C ILE A 24 -13.01 -7.90 10.04
N LEU A 25 -13.09 -8.61 11.17
CA LEU A 25 -12.71 -10.01 11.27
C LEU A 25 -13.96 -10.88 11.43
N PRO A 26 -13.89 -12.14 11.00
CA PRO A 26 -14.93 -13.12 11.31
C PRO A 26 -15.08 -13.35 12.82
N ASP A 27 -16.29 -13.68 13.27
CA ASP A 27 -16.60 -13.84 14.70
C ASP A 27 -15.75 -14.91 15.39
N HIS A 28 -15.41 -16.01 14.69
CA HIS A 28 -14.55 -17.06 15.23
C HIS A 28 -13.11 -16.57 15.49
N ILE A 29 -12.58 -15.66 14.65
CA ILE A 29 -11.26 -15.05 14.87
C ILE A 29 -11.32 -14.05 16.03
N ILE A 30 -12.38 -13.25 16.11
CA ILE A 30 -12.58 -12.31 17.23
C ILE A 30 -12.66 -13.07 18.55
N LYS A 31 -13.37 -14.20 18.57
CA LYS A 31 -13.47 -15.09 19.73
C LYS A 31 -12.09 -15.64 20.11
N LEU A 32 -11.34 -16.16 19.13
CA LEU A 32 -9.97 -16.65 19.34
C LEU A 32 -9.06 -15.58 19.96
N GLU A 33 -9.08 -14.34 19.43
CA GLU A 33 -8.28 -13.24 19.99
C GLU A 33 -8.69 -12.84 21.42
N ARG A 34 -9.99 -12.95 21.74
CA ARG A 34 -10.52 -12.56 23.06
C ARG A 34 -10.31 -13.64 24.11
N GLU A 35 -10.34 -14.91 23.74
CA GLU A 35 -10.28 -16.02 24.70
C GLU A 35 -8.84 -16.52 24.91
N ASN A 36 -8.01 -16.47 23.88
CA ASN A 36 -6.64 -16.99 23.97
C ASN A 36 -5.69 -16.00 24.65
N ILE A 37 -5.16 -16.38 25.81
CA ILE A 37 -4.23 -15.57 26.61
C ILE A 37 -2.91 -15.29 25.89
N TYR A 38 -2.39 -16.24 25.11
CA TYR A 38 -1.13 -16.09 24.38
C TYR A 38 -1.24 -15.02 23.30
N ILE A 39 -2.37 -14.96 22.60
CA ILE A 39 -2.63 -13.92 21.59
C ILE A 39 -2.73 -12.54 22.25
N LYS A 40 -3.34 -12.44 23.43
CA LYS A 40 -3.38 -11.17 24.19
C LYS A 40 -1.98 -10.69 24.56
N ILE A 41 -1.16 -11.59 25.09
CA ILE A 41 0.24 -11.28 25.44
C ILE A 41 1.00 -10.84 24.18
N LEU A 42 0.89 -11.59 23.08
CA LEU A 42 1.55 -11.27 21.82
C LEU A 42 1.13 -9.90 21.25
N ARG A 43 -0.15 -9.52 21.41
CA ARG A 43 -0.68 -8.22 20.97
C ARG A 43 -0.15 -7.03 21.78
N ILE A 44 0.37 -7.26 22.99
CA ILE A 44 0.95 -6.22 23.83
C ILE A 44 2.46 -6.20 23.67
N ILE A 45 3.10 -7.36 23.84
CA ILE A 45 4.56 -7.48 23.81
C ILE A 45 5.09 -7.35 22.38
N GLY A 46 4.40 -7.90 21.38
CA GLY A 46 4.82 -7.85 19.97
C GLY A 46 5.09 -6.43 19.44
N PRO A 47 4.12 -5.49 19.55
CA PRO A 47 4.35 -4.10 19.20
C PRO A 47 5.46 -3.43 20.01
N LEU A 48 5.57 -3.72 21.30
CA LEU A 48 6.60 -3.14 22.17
C LEU A 48 8.00 -3.58 21.73
N SER A 49 8.22 -4.89 21.57
CA SER A 49 9.48 -5.44 21.05
C SER A 49 9.83 -4.83 19.69
N PHE A 50 8.83 -4.67 18.83
CA PHE A 50 9.01 -4.05 17.51
C PHE A 50 9.44 -2.58 17.61
N PHE A 51 8.78 -1.81 18.47
CA PHE A 51 9.09 -0.41 18.69
C PHE A 51 10.49 -0.20 19.29
N ILE A 52 10.90 -1.07 20.21
CA ILE A 52 12.25 -1.09 20.80
C ILE A 52 13.33 -1.35 19.73
N ILE A 53 13.02 -2.18 18.73
CA ILE A 53 13.92 -2.44 17.59
C ILE A 53 14.03 -1.17 16.72
N ILE A 54 12.91 -0.60 16.28
CA ILE A 54 12.91 0.59 15.42
C ILE A 54 13.63 1.78 16.03
N ILE A 55 13.40 2.05 17.33
CA ILE A 55 14.05 3.19 17.99
C ILE A 55 15.58 3.00 18.07
N GLY A 56 16.08 1.80 17.83
CA GLY A 56 17.49 1.47 18.02
C GLY A 56 17.87 1.32 19.48
N LEU A 57 16.91 1.38 20.42
CA LEU A 57 17.15 1.14 21.85
C LEU A 57 17.68 -0.29 22.06
N SER A 58 17.21 -1.23 21.24
CA SER A 58 17.71 -2.61 21.19
C SER A 58 19.23 -2.72 20.94
N LYS A 59 19.85 -1.73 20.25
CA LYS A 59 21.29 -1.72 19.96
C LYS A 59 22.14 -1.43 21.21
N GLN A 60 21.58 -0.72 22.19
CA GLN A 60 22.26 -0.36 23.44
C GLN A 60 22.21 -1.48 24.48
N PHE A 61 21.33 -2.47 24.30
CA PHE A 61 21.22 -3.63 25.15
C PHE A 61 22.17 -4.76 24.73
N ASN A 62 22.25 -5.79 25.58
CA ASN A 62 22.99 -7.02 25.30
C ASN A 62 22.50 -7.65 23.97
N PRO A 63 23.39 -8.15 23.09
CA PRO A 63 23.03 -8.81 21.83
C PRO A 63 21.96 -9.91 21.99
N ILE A 64 21.94 -10.63 23.10
CA ILE A 64 20.94 -11.66 23.38
C ILE A 64 19.52 -11.06 23.45
N ILE A 65 19.37 -9.91 24.11
CA ILE A 65 18.08 -9.22 24.26
C ILE A 65 17.58 -8.72 22.89
N TYR A 66 18.51 -8.29 22.02
CA TYR A 66 18.18 -7.92 20.64
C TYR A 66 17.56 -9.11 19.90
N TYR A 67 18.20 -10.29 19.93
CA TYR A 67 17.67 -11.48 19.23
C TYR A 67 16.33 -11.96 19.78
N ILE A 68 16.12 -11.86 21.10
CA ILE A 68 14.83 -12.19 21.73
C ILE A 68 13.75 -11.23 21.22
N ASN A 69 14.00 -9.91 21.27
CA ASN A 69 13.05 -8.92 20.75
C ASN A 69 12.77 -9.16 19.27
N PHE A 70 13.79 -9.46 18.48
CA PHE A 70 13.66 -9.75 17.06
C PHE A 70 12.74 -10.95 16.81
N MET A 71 12.93 -12.05 17.53
CA MET A 71 12.08 -13.25 17.40
C MET A 71 10.63 -12.97 17.78
N VAL A 72 10.40 -12.23 18.87
CA VAL A 72 9.04 -11.85 19.29
C VAL A 72 8.38 -10.93 18.26
N SER A 73 9.10 -9.94 17.74
CA SER A 73 8.63 -9.07 16.66
C SER A 73 8.32 -9.83 15.38
N PHE A 74 9.13 -10.81 15.02
CA PHE A 74 8.91 -11.65 13.85
C PHE A 74 7.64 -12.50 13.97
N ILE A 75 7.43 -13.16 15.12
CA ILE A 75 6.19 -13.90 15.41
C ILE A 75 4.98 -12.96 15.37
N TYR A 76 5.11 -11.76 15.92
CA TYR A 76 4.04 -10.75 15.89
C TYR A 76 3.72 -10.31 14.45
N ILE A 77 4.72 -10.10 13.60
CA ILE A 77 4.53 -9.79 12.17
C ILE A 77 3.78 -10.92 11.47
N ILE A 78 4.16 -12.19 11.68
CA ILE A 78 3.44 -13.35 11.11
C ILE A 78 1.97 -13.34 11.55
N TYR A 79 1.72 -13.15 12.84
CA TYR A 79 0.37 -13.02 13.37
C TYR A 79 -0.41 -11.89 12.67
N LYS A 80 0.21 -10.72 12.46
CA LYS A 80 -0.42 -9.59 11.77
C LYS A 80 -0.74 -9.90 10.31
N TYR A 81 0.12 -10.64 9.60
CA TYR A 81 -0.17 -11.11 8.23
C TYR A 81 -1.36 -12.07 8.19
N ILE A 82 -1.44 -13.01 9.14
CA ILE A 82 -2.57 -13.95 9.23
C ILE A 82 -3.88 -13.17 9.46
N ILE A 83 -3.90 -12.23 10.40
CA ILE A 83 -5.07 -11.40 10.67
C ILE A 83 -5.43 -10.51 9.48
N ALA A 84 -4.45 -9.95 8.78
CA ALA A 84 -4.67 -9.19 7.55
C ALA A 84 -5.34 -10.05 6.46
N PHE A 85 -4.89 -11.29 6.27
CA PHE A 85 -5.50 -12.22 5.33
C PHE A 85 -6.98 -12.48 5.65
N TYR A 86 -7.30 -12.75 6.93
CA TYR A 86 -8.70 -12.93 7.34
C TYR A 86 -9.54 -11.66 7.18
N ALA A 87 -8.97 -10.48 7.39
CA ALA A 87 -9.65 -9.21 7.17
C ALA A 87 -9.99 -9.01 5.68
N VAL A 88 -9.04 -9.27 4.78
CA VAL A 88 -9.27 -9.19 3.33
C VAL A 88 -10.34 -10.20 2.90
N LYS A 89 -10.24 -11.45 3.37
CA LYS A 89 -11.22 -12.49 3.09
C LYS A 89 -12.63 -12.09 3.55
N GLN A 90 -12.75 -11.53 4.75
CA GLN A 90 -14.03 -11.08 5.30
C GLN A 90 -14.61 -9.90 4.52
N TRP A 91 -13.76 -8.97 4.08
CA TRP A 91 -14.18 -7.84 3.25
C TRP A 91 -14.76 -8.31 1.91
N PHE A 92 -14.11 -9.27 1.22
CA PHE A 92 -14.66 -9.90 0.02
C PHE A 92 -15.97 -10.65 0.29
N HIS A 93 -16.08 -11.32 1.43
CA HIS A 93 -17.33 -11.97 1.84
C HIS A 93 -18.47 -10.95 2.00
N TYR A 94 -18.20 -9.76 2.54
CA TYR A 94 -19.18 -8.68 2.67
C TYR A 94 -19.60 -8.05 1.34
N LEU A 95 -18.67 -7.94 0.39
CA LEU A 95 -19.01 -7.56 -0.98
C LEU A 95 -19.98 -8.58 -1.59
N ARG A 96 -19.63 -9.88 -1.54
CA ARG A 96 -20.45 -10.94 -2.13
C ARG A 96 -21.83 -11.09 -1.49
N THR A 97 -21.94 -10.90 -0.18
CA THR A 97 -23.21 -11.04 0.55
C THR A 97 -24.06 -9.77 0.55
N GLY A 98 -23.55 -8.67 -0.02
CA GLY A 98 -24.24 -7.38 -0.02
C GLY A 98 -24.43 -6.80 1.39
N LYS A 99 -23.61 -7.20 2.38
CA LYS A 99 -23.70 -6.67 3.76
C LYS A 99 -23.41 -5.17 3.85
N PHE A 100 -22.73 -4.60 2.85
CA PHE A 100 -22.55 -3.15 2.70
C PHE A 100 -23.82 -2.41 2.30
N ILE A 101 -24.79 -3.09 1.68
CA ILE A 101 -26.01 -2.48 1.15
C ILE A 101 -26.94 -2.13 2.31
N VAL A 102 -27.27 -0.85 2.44
CA VAL A 102 -28.25 -0.37 3.42
C VAL A 102 -29.65 -0.61 2.82
N ARG A 103 -30.29 -1.71 3.24
CA ARG A 103 -31.63 -2.11 2.77
C ARG A 103 -32.70 -1.13 3.29
N LYS A 104 -32.90 -0.02 2.57
CA LYS A 104 -34.08 0.83 2.64
C LYS A 104 -34.75 0.83 1.26
N SER A 105 -36.06 1.07 1.22
CA SER A 105 -36.78 1.35 -0.01
C SER A 105 -37.17 2.83 -0.03
N PRO A 106 -36.71 3.63 -1.02
CA PRO A 106 -35.73 3.31 -2.06
C PRO A 106 -34.30 3.11 -1.48
N LEU A 107 -33.44 2.46 -2.25
CA LEU A 107 -32.06 2.14 -1.84
C LEU A 107 -31.27 3.41 -1.52
N ASP A 108 -30.68 3.46 -0.33
CA ASP A 108 -29.87 4.59 0.08
C ASP A 108 -28.41 4.41 -0.39
N TRP A 109 -28.14 4.84 -1.63
CA TRP A 109 -26.82 4.76 -2.26
C TRP A 109 -25.74 5.52 -1.48
N ILE A 110 -26.07 6.71 -0.96
CA ILE A 110 -25.14 7.53 -0.18
C ILE A 110 -24.71 6.80 1.08
N MET A 111 -25.66 6.25 1.84
CA MET A 111 -25.34 5.49 3.05
C MET A 111 -24.57 4.20 2.75
N THR A 112 -24.89 3.53 1.65
CA THR A 112 -24.21 2.31 1.20
C THR A 112 -22.75 2.59 0.82
N MET A 113 -22.50 3.65 0.04
CA MET A 113 -21.15 4.09 -0.32
C MET A 113 -20.36 4.47 0.92
N LEU A 114 -20.89 5.34 1.80
CA LEU A 114 -20.19 5.74 3.02
C LEU A 114 -19.87 4.55 3.94
N LYS A 115 -20.80 3.61 4.10
CA LYS A 115 -20.58 2.39 4.89
C LYS A 115 -19.45 1.55 4.30
N SER A 116 -19.44 1.37 2.97
CA SER A 116 -18.41 0.61 2.27
C SER A 116 -17.04 1.30 2.35
N SER A 117 -16.97 2.60 2.08
CA SER A 117 -15.74 3.39 2.13
C SER A 117 -15.13 3.40 3.53
N VAL A 118 -15.92 3.67 4.58
CA VAL A 118 -15.42 3.69 5.96
C VAL A 118 -14.92 2.31 6.39
N SER A 119 -15.66 1.24 6.06
CA SER A 119 -15.21 -0.12 6.34
C SER A 119 -13.94 -0.50 5.56
N GLY A 120 -13.84 -0.04 4.31
CA GLY A 120 -12.65 -0.19 3.47
C GLY A 120 -11.42 0.50 4.08
N ILE A 121 -11.53 1.78 4.42
CA ILE A 121 -10.47 2.55 5.09
C ILE A 121 -10.03 1.84 6.36
N LYS A 122 -10.97 1.45 7.22
CA LYS A 122 -10.69 0.76 8.49
C LYS A 122 -9.95 -0.58 8.27
N THR A 123 -10.27 -1.30 7.19
CA THR A 123 -9.60 -2.55 6.81
C THR A 123 -8.20 -2.29 6.28
N VAL A 124 -8.05 -1.35 5.34
CA VAL A 124 -6.78 -0.94 4.74
C VAL A 124 -5.82 -0.44 5.81
N SER A 125 -6.24 0.47 6.69
CA SER A 125 -5.40 1.00 7.78
C SER A 125 -4.83 -0.12 8.65
N LYS A 126 -5.59 -1.17 8.96
CA LYS A 126 -5.08 -2.31 9.74
C LYS A 126 -4.00 -3.10 8.99
N ILE A 127 -4.14 -3.24 7.68
CA ILE A 127 -3.18 -3.95 6.82
C ILE A 127 -1.92 -3.10 6.66
N THR A 128 -2.06 -1.82 6.31
CA THR A 128 -0.95 -0.87 6.12
C THR A 128 -0.06 -0.78 7.34
N ILE A 129 -0.63 -0.78 8.55
CA ILE A 129 0.17 -0.79 9.78
C ILE A 129 1.04 -2.06 9.87
N GLY A 130 0.51 -3.24 9.54
CA GLY A 130 1.27 -4.49 9.57
C GLY A 130 2.37 -4.57 8.51
N THR A 131 2.07 -4.12 7.29
CA THR A 131 3.05 -4.10 6.20
C THR A 131 4.14 -3.05 6.44
N GLY A 132 3.77 -1.87 6.95
CA GLY A 132 4.72 -0.82 7.33
C GLY A 132 5.67 -1.27 8.44
N MET A 133 5.14 -2.02 9.43
CA MET A 133 5.99 -2.63 10.46
C MET A 133 7.02 -3.60 9.86
N THR A 134 6.57 -4.45 8.93
CA THR A 134 7.47 -5.40 8.26
C THR A 134 8.55 -4.68 7.45
N TYR A 135 8.16 -3.65 6.69
CA TYR A 135 9.08 -2.87 5.89
C TYR A 135 10.17 -2.21 6.74
N ALA A 136 9.79 -1.61 7.88
CA ALA A 136 10.75 -1.01 8.80
C ALA A 136 11.71 -2.04 9.43
N LEU A 137 11.21 -3.24 9.76
CA LEU A 137 12.09 -4.33 10.25
C LEU A 137 13.11 -4.76 9.19
N CYS A 138 12.69 -4.87 7.93
CA CYS A 138 13.58 -5.18 6.82
C CYS A 138 14.64 -4.10 6.60
N HIS A 139 14.29 -2.83 6.78
CA HIS A 139 15.25 -1.73 6.69
C HIS A 139 16.31 -1.83 7.79
N GLU A 140 15.89 -2.01 9.04
CA GLU A 140 16.81 -2.17 10.18
C GLU A 140 17.74 -3.37 9.97
N LEU A 141 17.24 -4.49 9.43
CA LEU A 141 18.07 -5.65 9.11
C LEU A 141 19.10 -5.35 8.02
N ASP A 142 18.71 -4.64 6.96
CA ASP A 142 19.63 -4.25 5.90
C ASP A 142 20.70 -3.29 6.43
N ASP A 143 20.34 -2.33 7.28
CA ASP A 143 21.30 -1.43 7.94
C ASP A 143 22.33 -2.23 8.76
N ARG A 144 21.88 -3.27 9.48
CA ARG A 144 22.79 -4.19 10.20
C ARG A 144 23.67 -5.01 9.27
N LEU A 145 23.19 -5.43 8.10
CA LEU A 145 24.04 -6.11 7.12
C LEU A 145 25.14 -5.18 6.65
N VAL A 146 24.80 -3.93 6.34
CA VAL A 146 25.75 -2.89 5.90
C VAL A 146 26.76 -2.56 6.99
N GLU A 147 26.33 -2.38 8.25
CA GLU A 147 27.23 -2.20 9.41
C GLU A 147 28.27 -3.33 9.52
N ASN A 148 27.90 -4.56 9.13
CA ASN A 148 28.78 -5.72 9.14
C ASN A 148 29.57 -5.93 7.83
N GLY A 149 29.60 -4.95 6.94
CA GLY A 149 30.29 -5.03 5.65
C GLY A 149 29.63 -5.96 4.63
N LYS A 150 28.36 -6.33 4.83
CA LYS A 150 27.57 -7.17 3.92
C LYS A 150 26.65 -6.29 3.07
N SER A 151 26.25 -6.81 1.91
CA SER A 151 25.29 -6.13 1.05
C SER A 151 23.87 -6.19 1.63
N PRO A 152 23.05 -5.14 1.43
CA PRO A 152 21.63 -5.17 1.79
C PRO A 152 20.91 -6.21 0.93
N TYR A 153 19.93 -6.91 1.52
CA TYR A 153 19.27 -8.06 0.92
C TYR A 153 17.76 -7.91 0.88
N PHE A 154 17.14 -7.42 1.96
CA PHE A 154 15.69 -7.50 2.15
C PHE A 154 14.94 -6.45 1.32
N ILE A 155 15.29 -5.17 1.48
CA ILE A 155 14.65 -4.06 0.76
C ILE A 155 14.87 -4.15 -0.75
N PRO A 156 16.09 -4.43 -1.28
CA PRO A 156 16.29 -4.58 -2.71
C PRO A 156 15.43 -5.70 -3.31
N LYS A 157 15.32 -6.85 -2.63
CA LYS A 157 14.48 -7.97 -3.09
C LYS A 157 13.00 -7.65 -3.03
N LEU A 158 12.55 -6.93 -2.00
CA LEU A 158 11.16 -6.49 -1.90
C LEU A 158 10.82 -5.56 -3.08
N LYS A 159 11.66 -4.57 -3.37
CA LYS A 159 11.51 -3.67 -4.52
C LYS A 159 11.46 -4.44 -5.84
N PHE A 160 12.39 -5.39 -6.03
CA PHE A 160 12.40 -6.23 -7.22
C PHE A 160 11.11 -7.06 -7.37
N ALA A 161 10.59 -7.62 -6.27
CA ALA A 161 9.35 -8.38 -6.29
C ALA A 161 8.14 -7.50 -6.65
N ILE A 162 8.06 -6.28 -6.12
CA ILE A 162 7.00 -5.30 -6.46
C ILE A 162 7.10 -4.90 -7.94
N HIS A 163 8.32 -4.68 -8.44
CA HIS A 163 8.54 -4.37 -9.85
C HIS A 163 8.10 -5.52 -10.76
N LYS A 164 8.44 -6.76 -10.39
CA LYS A 164 8.05 -7.96 -11.14
C LYS A 164 6.54 -8.19 -11.19
N THR A 165 5.78 -7.77 -10.18
CA THR A 165 4.32 -7.89 -10.21
C THR A 165 3.63 -6.80 -11.03
N GLY A 166 4.39 -5.81 -11.54
CA GLY A 166 3.85 -4.68 -12.29
C GLY A 166 3.05 -3.70 -11.42
N LEU A 167 3.17 -3.80 -10.10
CA LEU A 167 2.45 -2.93 -9.17
C LEU A 167 2.89 -1.47 -9.29
N ASP A 168 4.15 -1.24 -9.68
CA ASP A 168 4.71 0.10 -9.91
C ASP A 168 3.89 0.88 -10.94
N ASN A 169 3.56 0.25 -12.08
CA ASN A 169 2.78 0.89 -13.14
C ASN A 169 1.35 1.27 -12.67
N ALA A 170 0.72 0.41 -11.87
CA ALA A 170 -0.60 0.67 -11.31
C ALA A 170 -0.56 1.81 -10.27
N MET A 171 0.51 1.85 -9.46
CA MET A 171 0.73 2.88 -8.46
C MET A 171 1.05 4.23 -9.11
N ASP A 172 1.91 4.27 -10.12
CA ASP A 172 2.23 5.48 -10.88
C ASP A 172 1.00 6.06 -11.59
N THR A 173 0.18 5.18 -12.19
CA THR A 173 -1.10 5.59 -12.80
C THR A 173 -2.05 6.18 -11.76
N PHE A 174 -2.15 5.56 -10.59
CA PHE A 174 -2.99 6.04 -9.50
C PHE A 174 -2.50 7.37 -8.92
N LEU A 175 -1.20 7.52 -8.65
CA LEU A 175 -0.59 8.76 -8.17
C LEU A 175 -0.76 9.90 -9.17
N THR A 176 -0.52 9.62 -10.47
CA THR A 176 -0.77 10.59 -11.55
C THR A 176 -2.24 10.99 -11.60
N SER A 177 -3.18 10.04 -11.45
CA SER A 177 -4.61 10.33 -11.42
C SER A 177 -5.07 11.16 -10.22
N MET A 178 -4.32 11.13 -9.11
CA MET A 178 -4.56 11.97 -7.93
C MET A 178 -3.84 13.32 -7.99
N GLY A 179 -3.11 13.61 -9.08
CA GLY A 179 -2.32 14.83 -9.23
C GLY A 179 -1.04 14.85 -8.38
N ILE A 180 -0.64 13.72 -7.80
CA ILE A 180 0.63 13.57 -7.11
C ILE A 180 1.67 13.16 -8.15
N THR A 181 2.25 14.16 -8.79
CA THR A 181 3.39 14.00 -9.71
C THR A 181 4.64 14.51 -9.01
N ASP A 182 5.09 13.83 -7.95
CA ASP A 182 6.37 14.17 -7.31
C ASP A 182 7.54 13.63 -8.15
N MET A 183 8.30 14.56 -8.72
CA MET A 183 9.69 14.47 -9.22
C MET A 183 10.14 13.28 -10.09
N ALA A 184 9.24 12.42 -10.57
CA ALA A 184 9.50 11.81 -11.86
C ALA A 184 9.47 12.98 -12.85
N GLN A 185 10.64 13.38 -13.38
CA GLN A 185 10.67 14.27 -14.53
C GLN A 185 9.55 13.79 -15.45
N PRO A 186 8.56 14.64 -15.78
CA PRO A 186 7.44 14.22 -16.61
C PRO A 186 8.10 13.57 -17.80
N VAL A 187 7.92 12.25 -18.00
CA VAL A 187 8.65 11.45 -19.00
C VAL A 187 8.77 12.35 -20.20
N SER A 188 9.95 12.97 -20.37
CA SER A 188 10.02 14.12 -21.26
C SER A 188 9.58 13.55 -22.57
N SER A 189 8.53 14.14 -23.17
CA SER A 189 7.89 13.57 -24.35
C SER A 189 9.02 13.14 -25.26
N ILE A 190 8.97 11.93 -25.84
CA ILE A 190 10.10 11.40 -26.62
C ILE A 190 10.61 12.49 -27.61
N TYR A 191 9.71 13.36 -28.06
CA TYR A 191 9.96 14.65 -28.71
C TYR A 191 11.00 15.57 -28.02
N LYS A 192 10.80 15.98 -26.76
CA LYS A 192 11.78 16.79 -26.00
C LYS A 192 13.15 16.11 -25.89
N LYS A 193 13.19 14.80 -25.60
CA LYS A 193 14.47 14.06 -25.57
C LYS A 193 15.12 14.01 -26.95
N PHE A 194 14.33 13.93 -28.02
CA PHE A 194 14.81 13.94 -29.39
C PHE A 194 15.41 15.31 -29.76
N LEU A 195 14.82 16.41 -29.31
CA LEU A 195 15.34 17.77 -29.51
C LEU A 195 16.67 18.03 -28.76
N GLU A 196 16.85 17.37 -27.62
CA GLU A 196 18.00 17.55 -26.72
C GLU A 196 19.19 16.64 -27.06
N LEU A 197 19.12 15.84 -28.14
CA LEU A 197 20.23 14.96 -28.54
C LEU A 197 21.50 15.76 -28.83
N ASN A 198 22.63 15.27 -28.33
CA ASN A 198 23.94 15.81 -28.65
C ASN A 198 24.42 15.34 -30.05
N ASP A 199 25.49 15.92 -30.57
CA ASP A 199 25.92 15.64 -31.96
C ASP A 199 26.40 14.19 -32.18
N VAL A 200 26.87 13.53 -31.12
CA VAL A 200 27.25 12.10 -31.16
C VAL A 200 25.99 11.24 -31.30
N GLU A 201 24.97 11.53 -30.48
CA GLU A 201 23.70 10.81 -30.49
C GLU A 201 22.90 11.03 -31.77
N LYS A 202 22.97 12.23 -32.36
CA LYS A 202 22.39 12.49 -33.69
C LYS A 202 23.03 11.61 -34.75
N THR A 203 24.36 11.52 -34.75
CA THR A 203 25.10 10.70 -35.73
C THR A 203 24.79 9.21 -35.54
N GLU A 204 24.68 8.76 -34.29
CA GLU A 204 24.30 7.39 -33.96
C GLU A 204 22.86 7.08 -34.40
N PHE A 205 21.92 8.01 -34.19
CA PHE A 205 20.54 7.88 -34.69
C PHE A 205 20.50 7.75 -36.22
N GLU A 206 21.22 8.61 -36.93
CA GLU A 206 21.28 8.59 -38.40
C GLU A 206 21.88 7.28 -38.93
N THR A 207 22.93 6.78 -38.26
CA THR A 207 23.60 5.52 -38.62
C THR A 207 22.71 4.31 -38.37
N ASN A 208 22.00 4.27 -37.24
CA ASN A 208 21.20 3.12 -36.82
C ASN A 208 19.85 3.05 -37.53
N THR A 209 19.27 4.18 -37.91
CA THR A 209 17.93 4.23 -38.53
C THR A 209 17.97 4.46 -40.03
N GLY A 210 19.08 4.94 -40.58
CA GLY A 210 19.19 5.35 -41.97
C GLY A 210 18.37 6.61 -42.31
N LEU A 211 17.81 7.29 -41.30
CA LEU A 211 17.04 8.53 -41.46
C LEU A 211 17.87 9.71 -40.99
N SER A 212 17.83 10.82 -41.72
CA SER A 212 18.45 12.06 -41.24
C SER A 212 17.76 12.53 -39.96
N TYR A 213 18.51 13.14 -39.03
CA TYR A 213 17.97 13.71 -37.81
C TYR A 213 16.85 14.71 -38.11
N LYS A 214 16.99 15.48 -39.20
CA LYS A 214 15.97 16.42 -39.68
C LYS A 214 14.67 15.74 -40.08
N ASP A 215 14.73 14.56 -40.69
CA ASP A 215 13.53 13.81 -41.08
C ASP A 215 12.92 13.08 -39.89
N GLY A 216 13.74 12.58 -38.96
CA GLY A 216 13.28 12.13 -37.64
C GLY A 216 12.50 13.21 -36.91
N LEU A 217 13.00 14.45 -36.92
CA LEU A 217 12.34 15.59 -36.26
C LEU A 217 10.97 15.91 -36.87
N LYS A 218 10.82 15.82 -38.21
CA LYS A 218 9.52 15.98 -38.89
C LYS A 218 8.50 14.90 -38.50
N ILE A 219 8.96 13.66 -38.35
CA ILE A 219 8.10 12.54 -37.91
C ILE A 219 7.62 12.78 -36.48
N MET A 220 8.54 13.22 -35.62
CA MET A 220 8.23 13.52 -34.22
C MET A 220 7.27 14.71 -34.09
N ASP A 221 7.45 15.77 -34.89
CA ASP A 221 6.50 16.90 -35.03
C ASP A 221 5.10 16.45 -35.45
N TYR A 222 5.02 15.52 -36.40
CA TYR A 222 3.75 14.99 -36.89
C TYR A 222 3.01 14.19 -35.82
N LEU A 223 3.74 13.39 -35.04
CA LEU A 223 3.17 12.59 -33.95
C LEU A 223 2.69 13.45 -32.77
N GLU A 224 3.38 14.57 -32.48
CA GLU A 224 2.97 15.49 -31.43
C GLU A 224 1.74 16.31 -31.83
N LYS A 225 1.64 16.75 -33.08
CA LYS A 225 0.46 17.48 -33.60
C LYS A 225 -0.81 16.62 -33.73
N LYS A 226 -0.68 15.30 -33.66
CA LYS A 226 -1.80 14.34 -33.74
C LYS A 226 -2.34 13.87 -32.38
N LYS A 227 -1.66 14.21 -31.28
CA LYS A 227 -2.18 14.01 -29.92
C LYS A 227 -3.12 15.15 -29.53
#